data_AF-A0A2P7SDQ6-F1
#
_entry.id   AF-A0A2P7SDQ6-F1
#
_cell.length_a   1.000
_cell.length_b   1.000
_cell.length_c   1.000
_cell.angle_alpha   90.00
_cell.angle_beta   90.00
_cell.angle_gamma   90.00
#
_symmetry.space_group_name_H-M   'P 1'
#
loop_
_entity.id
_entity.type
_entity.pdbx_description
1 polymer ?
#
loop_
_entity_poly.entity_id
_entity_poly.type
_entity_poly.pdbx_seq_one_letter_code
_entity_poly.pdbx_strand_id
1 'polypeptide(L)' 'MDADAIERDITLDSVERAEIERAIEAVCAELGLGQRPDERRARITFGITSTWRDGRRQPLNLVSAGFEAVGA' A
#
# COMPACT_ATOMS: atom_id res chain seq x y z
N MET A 1 15.94 -4.54 -8.83
CA MET A 1 14.52 -4.27 -8.49
C MET A 1 14.54 -2.96 -7.75
N ASP A 2 14.50 -1.88 -8.53
CA ASP A 2 14.79 -0.54 -8.07
C ASP A 2 13.64 -0.01 -7.21
N ALA A 3 14.01 0.59 -6.08
CA ALA A 3 13.11 1.20 -5.10
C ALA A 3 12.39 2.47 -5.64
N ASP A 4 12.38 2.65 -6.95
CA ASP A 4 12.10 3.91 -7.66
C ASP A 4 10.71 3.94 -8.31
N ALA A 5 9.92 2.87 -8.15
CA ALA A 5 8.56 2.80 -8.69
C ALA A 5 7.54 3.68 -7.94
N ILE A 6 7.97 4.40 -6.88
CA ILE A 6 7.13 5.32 -6.10
C ILE A 6 7.25 6.77 -6.59
N GLU A 7 8.23 7.08 -7.46
CA GLU A 7 8.54 8.47 -7.85
C GLU A 7 7.97 8.87 -9.22
N ARG A 8 6.73 8.49 -9.55
CA ARG A 8 6.01 9.14 -10.67
C ARG A 8 4.61 9.56 -10.25
N ASP A 9 4.54 10.84 -9.93
CA ASP A 9 3.37 11.71 -9.93
C ASP A 9 2.28 11.40 -8.89
N ILE A 10 2.62 11.60 -7.61
CA ILE A 10 1.62 11.92 -6.58
C ILE A 10 2.25 12.93 -5.63
N THR A 11 1.80 14.18 -5.67
CA THR A 11 2.11 15.14 -4.61
C THR A 11 1.26 14.76 -3.38
N LEU A 12 1.53 13.58 -2.81
CA LEU A 12 1.02 13.23 -1.49
C LEU A 12 1.64 14.20 -0.50
N ASP A 13 0.82 14.90 0.28
CA ASP A 13 1.37 15.58 1.43
C ASP A 13 1.94 14.55 2.44
N SER A 14 2.72 15.03 3.41
CA SER A 14 3.38 14.15 4.37
C SER A 14 2.40 13.35 5.24
N VAL A 15 1.16 13.82 5.41
CA VAL A 15 0.10 13.12 6.14
C VAL A 15 -0.48 12.00 5.28
N GLU A 16 -0.81 12.30 4.02
CA GLU A 16 -1.34 11.31 3.07
C GLU A 16 -0.35 10.16 2.85
N ARG A 17 0.95 10.47 2.75
CA ARG A 17 2.01 9.45 2.69
C ARG A 17 2.03 8.56 3.93
N ALA A 18 1.99 9.18 5.11
CA ALA A 18 2.02 8.44 6.37
C ALA A 18 0.80 7.53 6.55
N GLU A 19 -0.38 7.95 6.06
CA GLU A 19 -1.60 7.12 6.09
C GLU A 19 -1.48 5.89 5.20
N ILE A 20 -0.99 6.07 3.97
CA ILE A 20 -0.75 4.96 3.03
C ILE A 20 0.29 3.99 3.59
N GLU A 21 1.40 4.50 4.12
CA GLU A 21 2.45 3.68 4.73
C GLU A 21 1.92 2.88 5.92
N ARG A 22 1.12 3.49 6.81
CA ARG A 22 0.48 2.78 7.92
C ARG A 22 -0.46 1.68 7.44
N ALA A 23 -1.22 1.92 6.37
CA ALA A 23 -2.10 0.90 5.80
C ALA A 23 -1.28 -0.28 5.23
N ILE A 24 -0.18 0.00 4.53
CA ILE A 24 0.72 -1.03 3.99
C ILE A 24 1.33 -1.86 5.13
N GLU A 25 1.83 -1.21 6.18
CA GLU A 25 2.42 -1.92 7.32
C GLU A 25 1.41 -2.76 8.08
N ALA A 26 0.19 -2.24 8.29
CA ALA A 26 -0.87 -3.00 8.93
C ALA A 26 -1.18 -4.29 8.15
N VAL A 27 -1.40 -4.19 6.84
CA VAL A 27 -1.71 -5.36 6.00
C VAL A 27 -0.53 -6.35 5.98
N CYS A 28 0.71 -5.84 5.87
CA CYS A 28 1.90 -6.70 5.91
C CYS A 28 2.01 -7.45 7.25
N ALA A 29 1.79 -6.76 8.37
CA ALA A 29 1.84 -7.37 9.70
C ALA A 29 0.79 -8.48 9.87
N GLU A 30 -0.44 -8.24 9.43
CA GLU A 30 -1.52 -9.24 9.48
C GLU A 30 -1.23 -10.48 8.62
N LEU A 31 -0.51 -10.31 7.50
CA LEU A 31 -0.09 -11.41 6.63
C LEU A 31 1.23 -12.07 7.05
N GLY A 32 1.83 -11.63 8.17
CA GLY A 32 3.13 -12.12 8.64
C GLY A 32 4.30 -11.75 7.72
N LEU A 33 4.15 -10.72 6.89
CA LEU A 33 5.19 -10.23 5.99
C LEU A 33 6.12 -9.26 6.73
N GLY A 34 7.41 -9.57 6.69
CA GLY A 34 8.44 -8.69 7.25
C GLY A 34 8.76 -7.48 6.35
N GLN A 35 9.70 -6.65 6.79
CA GLN A 35 10.21 -5.49 6.04
C GLN A 35 11.06 -5.85 4.81
N ARG A 36 11.31 -7.15 4.58
CA ARG A 36 12.12 -7.58 3.45
C ARG A 36 11.34 -7.40 2.15
N PRO A 37 12.02 -7.09 1.03
CA PRO A 37 11.37 -7.06 -0.28
C PRO A 37 10.71 -8.42 -0.56
N ASP A 38 9.40 -8.39 -0.75
CA ASP A 38 8.56 -9.55 -1.04
C ASP A 38 7.60 -9.16 -2.17
N GLU A 39 7.36 -10.07 -3.11
CA GLU A 39 6.43 -9.85 -4.21
C GLU A 39 5.02 -9.51 -3.71
N ARG A 40 4.59 -10.14 -2.60
CA ARG A 40 3.31 -9.86 -1.95
C ARG A 40 3.25 -8.44 -1.41
N ARG A 41 4.35 -7.95 -0.82
CA ARG A 41 4.46 -6.57 -0.32
C ARG A 41 4.35 -5.56 -1.45
N ALA A 42 4.96 -5.84 -2.61
CA ALA A 42 4.79 -5.00 -3.80
C ALA A 42 3.34 -4.97 -4.30
N ARG A 43 2.65 -6.13 -4.32
CA ARG A 43 1.22 -6.20 -4.70
C ARG A 43 0.33 -5.43 -3.72
N ILE A 44 0.56 -5.54 -2.41
CA ILE A 44 -0.15 -4.80 -1.36
C ILE A 44 0.01 -3.29 -1.58
N THR A 45 1.25 -2.82 -1.74
CA THR A 45 1.55 -1.41 -2.01
C THR A 45 0.82 -0.91 -3.25
N PHE A 46 0.82 -1.68 -4.34
CA PHE A 46 0.10 -1.33 -5.56
C PHE A 46 -1.42 -1.24 -5.33
N GLY A 47 -2.04 -2.24 -4.68
CA GLY A 47 -3.49 -2.24 -4.41
C GLY A 47 -3.93 -1.07 -3.53
N ILE A 48 -3.18 -0.77 -2.47
CA ILE A 48 -3.45 0.34 -1.56
C ILE A 48 -3.32 1.68 -2.28
N THR A 49 -2.22 1.89 -2.99
CA THR A 49 -1.98 3.15 -3.72
C THR A 49 -2.97 3.36 -4.86
N SER A 50 -3.39 2.31 -5.57
CA SER A 50 -4.46 2.42 -6.57
C SER A 50 -5.79 2.83 -5.94
N THR A 51 -6.17 2.19 -4.84
CA THR A 51 -7.43 2.50 -4.12
C THR A 51 -7.43 3.92 -3.56
N TRP A 52 -6.27 4.40 -3.10
CA TRP A 52 -6.07 5.79 -2.71
C TRP A 52 -6.29 6.77 -3.87
N ARG A 53 -5.68 6.48 -5.04
CA ARG A 53 -5.83 7.29 -6.26
C ARG A 53 -7.29 7.33 -6.75
N ASP A 54 -8.04 6.25 -6.56
CA ASP A 54 -9.48 6.19 -6.86
C ASP A 54 -10.36 7.00 -5.89
N GLY A 55 -9.77 7.66 -4.88
CA GLY A 55 -10.49 8.47 -3.90
C GLY A 55 -11.09 7.68 -2.73
N ARG A 56 -10.91 6.36 -2.69
CA ARG A 56 -11.39 5.48 -1.60
C ARG A 56 -10.41 5.50 -0.41
N ARG A 57 -10.18 6.67 0.18
CA ARG A 57 -9.09 6.94 1.15
C ARG A 57 -9.36 6.51 2.59
N GLN A 58 -10.55 6.02 2.91
CA GLN A 58 -10.87 5.59 4.28
C GLN A 58 -9.99 4.39 4.69
N PRO A 59 -9.52 4.32 5.96
CA PRO A 59 -8.59 3.29 6.41
C PRO A 59 -9.04 1.85 6.08
N LEU A 60 -10.33 1.56 6.27
CA LEU A 60 -10.88 0.24 5.98
C LEU A 60 -10.79 -0.12 4.50
N ASN A 61 -11.02 0.83 3.60
CA ASN A 61 -10.92 0.60 2.14
C ASN A 61 -9.50 0.26 1.73
N LEU A 62 -8.51 0.96 2.30
CA LEU A 62 -7.09 0.73 2.01
C LEU A 62 -6.66 -0.65 2.50
N VAL A 63 -7.01 -1.00 3.74
CA VAL A 63 -6.71 -2.33 4.30
C VAL A 63 -7.36 -3.45 3.48
N SER A 64 -8.64 -3.31 3.14
CA SER A 64 -9.34 -4.28 2.27
C SER A 64 -8.65 -4.45 0.93
N ALA A 65 -8.28 -3.36 0.26
CA ALA A 65 -7.58 -3.41 -1.01
C ALA A 65 -6.22 -4.11 -0.93
N GLY A 66 -5.49 -3.91 0.18
CA GLY A 66 -4.23 -4.61 0.42
C GLY A 66 -4.39 -6.12 0.53
N PHE A 67 -5.42 -6.59 1.24
CA PHE A 67 -5.73 -8.03 1.33
C PHE A 67 -6.20 -8.61 -0.01
N GLU A 68 -7.06 -7.90 -0.73
CA GLU A 68 -7.56 -8.30 -2.05
C GLU A 68 -6.42 -8.45 -3.06
N ALA A 69 -5.41 -7.58 -3.01
CA ALA A 69 -4.26 -7.62 -3.93
C ALA A 69 -3.38 -8.88 -3.81
N VAL A 70 -3.50 -9.65 -2.72
CA VAL A 70 -2.79 -10.93 -2.53
C VAL A 70 -3.69 -12.12 -2.83
N GLY A 71 -5.01 -11.96 -2.70
CA GLY A 71 -6.01 -13.01 -2.94
C GLY A 71 -6.51 -13.11 -4.39
N ALA A 72 -6.32 -12.06 -5.20
CA ALA A 72 -6.64 -12.00 -6.63
C ALA A 72 -5.49 -12.55 -7.51
#